data_AF-A0A7Y0SJA8-F1
#
_entry.id   AF-A0A7Y0SJA8-F1
#
_cell.length_a   1.000
_cell.length_b   1.000
_cell.length_c   1.000
_cell.angle_alpha   90.00
_cell.angle_beta   90.00
_cell.angle_gamma   90.00
#
_symmetry.space_group_name_H-M   'P 1'
#
loop_
_entity.id
_entity.type
_entity.pdbx_description
1 polymer ?
#
loop_
_entity_poly.entity_id
_entity_poly.type
_entity_poly.pdbx_seq_one_letter_code
_entity_poly.pdbx_strand_id
1 'polypeptide(L)' 'HIVEGSTMAKAWRAGKLEAPELEEYVAIASEMIRMTPPDVIYHRVSSAVRRPTLLSPLWCENRWLAMTEIGRDLSAHG' A
#
# COMPACT_ATOMS: atom_id res chain seq x y z
N HIS A 1 1.76 5.53 0.87
CA HIS A 1 1.72 6.67 1.81
C HIS A 1 2.06 7.97 1.10
N ILE A 2 1.32 9.02 1.41
CA ILE A 2 1.57 10.43 1.15
C ILE A 2 1.83 11.05 2.52
N VAL A 3 3.01 11.64 2.69
CA VAL A 3 3.48 12.11 4.01
C VAL A 3 3.76 13.61 4.00
N GLU A 4 3.57 14.25 5.15
CA GLU A 4 3.84 15.68 5.34
C GLU A 4 5.23 16.09 4.86
N GLY A 5 5.33 17.27 4.26
CA GLY A 5 6.59 17.80 3.74
C GLY A 5 7.09 17.20 2.42
N SER A 6 6.45 16.13 1.90
CA SER A 6 6.84 15.53 0.61
C SER A 6 6.32 16.29 -0.61
N THR A 7 6.95 16.11 -1.78
CA THR A 7 6.43 16.60 -3.07
C THR A 7 5.05 16.01 -3.37
N MET A 8 4.82 14.75 -3.00
CA MET A 8 3.53 14.08 -3.13
C MET A 8 2.45 14.78 -2.29
N ALA A 9 2.77 15.25 -1.08
CA ALA A 9 1.83 16.01 -0.26
C ALA A 9 1.39 17.32 -0.92
N LYS A 10 2.31 18.03 -1.60
CA LYS A 10 1.97 19.23 -2.36
C LYS A 10 1.02 18.92 -3.52
N ALA A 11 1.30 17.85 -4.28
CA ALA A 11 0.45 17.41 -5.39
C ALA A 11 -0.94 16.96 -4.92
N TRP A 12 -0.99 16.20 -3.83
CA TRP A 12 -2.24 15.71 -3.22
C TRP A 12 -3.12 16.87 -2.74
N ARG A 13 -2.55 17.84 -2.00
CA ARG A 13 -3.28 19.06 -1.58
C ARG A 13 -3.80 19.89 -2.74
N ALA A 14 -3.10 19.85 -3.88
CA ALA A 14 -3.51 20.54 -5.09
C ALA A 14 -4.55 19.75 -5.92
N GLY A 15 -5.02 18.59 -5.44
CA GLY A 15 -5.97 17.73 -6.16
C GLY A 15 -5.40 17.08 -7.42
N LYS A 16 -4.07 17.01 -7.54
CA LYS A 16 -3.38 16.44 -8.72
C LYS A 16 -2.92 15.00 -8.53
N LEU A 17 -3.12 14.46 -7.34
CA LEU A 17 -2.71 13.12 -6.94
C LEU A 17 -3.75 12.57 -5.98
N GLU A 18 -4.17 11.35 -6.22
CA GLU A 18 -4.99 10.56 -5.30
C GLU A 18 -4.19 9.34 -4.86
N ALA A 19 -4.40 8.89 -3.62
CA ALA A 19 -3.82 7.66 -3.15
C ALA A 19 -4.75 6.50 -3.48
N PRO A 20 -4.22 5.31 -3.79
CA PRO A 20 -5.06 4.14 -4.04
C PRO A 20 -5.82 3.75 -2.78
N GLU A 21 -7.05 3.26 -2.98
CA GLU A 21 -7.82 2.59 -1.94
C GLU A 21 -7.14 1.27 -1.52
N LEU A 22 -7.52 0.74 -0.36
CA LEU A 22 -6.90 -0.48 0.16
C LEU A 22 -7.10 -1.65 -0.79
N GLU A 23 -8.31 -1.81 -1.31
CA GLU A 23 -8.71 -2.89 -2.21
C GLU A 23 -7.90 -2.86 -3.50
N GLU A 24 -7.72 -1.68 -4.09
CA GLU A 24 -6.91 -1.48 -5.29
C GLU A 24 -5.44 -1.83 -5.03
N TYR A 25 -4.89 -1.37 -3.91
CA TYR A 25 -3.52 -1.68 -3.52
C TYR A 25 -3.30 -3.19 -3.29
N VAL A 26 -4.24 -3.86 -2.62
CA VAL A 26 -4.19 -5.31 -2.37
C VAL A 26 -4.25 -6.08 -3.69
N ALA A 27 -5.16 -5.73 -4.60
CA ALA A 27 -5.28 -6.37 -5.90
C ALA A 27 -3.98 -6.26 -6.71
N ILE A 28 -3.42 -5.06 -6.83
CA ILE A 28 -2.17 -4.82 -7.55
C ILE A 28 -1.00 -5.57 -6.91
N ALA A 29 -0.84 -5.48 -5.59
CA ALA A 29 0.27 -6.12 -4.89
C ALA A 29 0.22 -7.64 -5.04
N SER A 30 -0.95 -8.25 -4.87
CA SER A 30 -1.13 -9.69 -5.00
C SER A 30 -0.91 -10.19 -6.43
N GLU A 31 -1.36 -9.43 -7.44
CA GLU A 31 -1.10 -9.75 -8.85
C GLU A 31 0.40 -9.76 -9.15
N MET A 32 1.13 -8.72 -8.71
CA MET A 32 2.58 -8.65 -8.85
C MET A 32 3.28 -9.84 -8.18
N ILE A 33 2.85 -10.24 -6.99
CA ILE A 33 3.42 -11.38 -6.26
C ILE A 33 3.18 -12.68 -7.01
N ARG A 34 1.97 -12.94 -7.52
CA ARG A 34 1.65 -14.16 -8.29
C ARG A 34 2.45 -14.26 -9.59
N MET A 35 2.77 -13.13 -10.23
CA MET A 35 3.57 -13.09 -11.46
C MET A 35 5.08 -13.19 -11.21
N THR A 36 5.52 -13.16 -9.96
CA THR A 36 6.93 -13.14 -9.61
C THR A 36 7.53 -14.55 -9.59
N PRO A 37 8.73 -14.78 -10.15
CA PRO A 37 9.40 -16.08 -10.08
C PRO A 37 9.55 -16.60 -8.64
N PRO A 38 9.43 -17.92 -8.41
CA PRO A 38 9.37 -18.51 -7.08
C PRO A 38 10.69 -18.40 -6.27
N ASP A 39 11.81 -18.10 -6.93
CA ASP A 39 13.12 -17.88 -6.32
C ASP A 39 13.31 -16.45 -5.79
N VAL A 40 12.37 -15.53 -6.05
CA VAL A 40 12.43 -14.15 -5.59
C VAL A 40 11.76 -14.01 -4.22
N ILE A 41 12.46 -13.36 -3.29
CA ILE A 41 11.97 -13.12 -1.92
C ILE A 41 11.57 -11.65 -1.75
N TYR A 42 10.29 -11.41 -1.46
CA TYR A 42 9.83 -10.11 -0.99
C TYR A 42 10.13 -9.92 0.50
N HIS A 43 11.07 -9.05 0.84
CA HIS A 43 11.35 -8.72 2.24
C HIS A 43 10.21 -7.92 2.91
N ARG A 44 9.48 -7.13 2.12
CA ARG A 44 8.40 -6.26 2.58
C ARG A 44 7.50 -5.91 1.42
N VAL A 45 6.19 -5.99 1.64
CA VAL A 45 5.18 -5.59 0.66
C VAL A 45 4.41 -4.35 1.08
N SER A 46 4.33 -4.01 2.37
CA SER A 46 3.68 -2.80 2.89
C SER A 46 4.52 -2.08 3.93
N SER A 47 4.17 -0.83 4.24
CA SER A 47 4.75 -0.07 5.35
C SER A 47 3.63 0.60 6.15
N ALA A 48 3.97 1.21 7.28
CA ALA A 48 3.02 2.00 8.05
C ALA A 48 3.62 3.35 8.42
N VAL A 49 2.77 4.39 8.44
CA VAL A 49 3.14 5.73 8.88
C VAL A 49 2.05 6.25 9.80
N ARG A 50 2.42 6.84 10.94
CA ARG A 50 1.47 7.39 11.90
C ARG A 50 1.12 8.84 11.55
N ARG A 51 -0.07 9.28 11.98
CA ARG A 51 -0.38 10.72 12.02
C ARG A 51 0.48 11.43 13.08
N PRO A 52 0.76 12.74 12.92
CA PRO A 52 0.31 13.64 11.86
C PRO A 52 1.13 13.54 10.56
N THR A 53 2.19 12.73 10.53
CA THR A 53 3.06 12.59 9.36
C THR A 53 2.34 11.96 8.17
N LEU A 54 1.44 11.00 8.41
CA LEU A 54 0.59 10.41 7.37
C LEU A 54 -0.55 11.37 6.98
N LEU A 55 -0.65 11.66 5.68
CA LEU A 55 -1.75 12.43 5.11
C LEU A 55 -2.78 11.54 4.39
N SER A 56 -2.32 10.58 3.58
CA SER A 56 -3.18 9.68 2.79
C SER A 56 -2.40 8.46 2.29
N PRO A 57 -3.02 7.33 1.91
CA PRO A 57 -4.36 6.95 2.35
C PRO A 57 -4.31 6.57 3.83
N LEU A 58 -5.43 6.65 4.54
CA LEU A 58 -5.42 6.54 6.01
C LEU A 58 -5.28 5.09 6.51
N TRP A 59 -5.65 4.10 5.69
CA TRP A 59 -5.51 2.68 6.03
C TRP A 59 -4.06 2.28 6.34
N CYS A 60 -3.11 3.03 5.79
CA CYS A 60 -1.69 2.91 6.01
C CYS A 60 -1.22 3.14 7.46
N GLU A 61 -2.06 3.71 8.34
CA GLU A 61 -1.71 3.85 9.76
C GLU A 61 -1.66 2.48 10.46
N ASN A 62 -2.46 1.51 9.97
CA ASN A 62 -2.47 0.15 10.46
C ASN A 62 -1.46 -0.72 9.69
N ARG A 63 -0.36 -1.05 10.36
CA ARG A 63 0.71 -1.91 9.83
C ARG A 63 0.23 -3.27 9.31
N TRP A 64 -0.80 -3.84 9.94
CA TRP A 64 -1.21 -5.22 9.67
C TRP A 64 -2.29 -5.32 8.61
N LEU A 65 -3.04 -4.24 8.37
CA LEU A 65 -4.24 -4.28 7.53
C LEU A 65 -3.90 -4.75 6.11
N ALA A 66 -3.03 -4.02 5.40
CA ALA A 66 -2.66 -4.39 4.03
C ALA A 66 -1.96 -5.76 3.94
N MET A 67 -1.11 -6.12 4.92
CA MET A 67 -0.47 -7.45 4.91
C MET A 67 -1.48 -8.59 5.07
N THR A 68 -2.48 -8.38 5.94
CA THR A 68 -3.53 -9.37 6.19
C THR A 68 -4.39 -9.56 4.95
N GLU A 69 -4.81 -8.48 4.31
CA GLU A 69 -5.65 -8.56 3.11
C GLU A 69 -4.87 -9.13 1.90
N ILE A 70 -3.60 -8.77 1.71
CA ILE A 70 -2.75 -9.41 0.70
C ILE A 70 -2.63 -10.92 0.97
N GLY A 71 -2.38 -11.32 2.22
CA GLY A 71 -2.30 -12.73 2.58
C GLY A 71 -3.60 -13.50 2.32
N ARG A 72 -4.76 -12.88 2.59
CA ARG A 72 -6.07 -13.47 2.29
C ARG A 72 -6.29 -13.61 0.78
N ASP A 73 -6.01 -12.58 0.01
CA ASP A 73 -6.18 -12.62 -1.45
C ASP A 73 -5.28 -13.69 -2.08
N LEU A 74 -4.00 -13.75 -1.68
CA LEU A 74 -3.08 -14.78 -2.15
C LEU A 74 -3.49 -16.19 -1.70
N SER A 75 -4.05 -16.35 -0.51
CA SER A 75 -4.55 -17.66 -0.08
C SER A 75 -5.79 -18.12 -0.85
N ALA A 76 -6.58 -17.19 -1.41
CA ALA A 76 -7.78 -17.49 -2.17
C ALA A 76 -7.52 -17.71 -3.67
N HIS A 77 -6.50 -17.05 -4.23
CA HIS A 77 -6.26 -16.97 -5.67
C HIS A 77 -4.83 -17.37 -6.11
N GLY A 78 -3.96 -17.75 -5.18
CA GLY A 78 -2.57 -18.14 -5.42
C GLY A 78 -2.36 -19.62 -5.63
#